data_AF-A0A2K3NHF9-F1
#
_entry.id   AF-A0A2K3NHF9-F1
#
_cell.length_a   1.000
_cell.length_b   1.000
_cell.length_c   1.000
_cell.angle_alpha   90.00
_cell.angle_beta   90.00
_cell.angle_gamma   90.00
#
_symmetry.space_group_name_H-M   'P 1'
#
loop_
_entity.id
_entity.type
_entity.pdbx_description
1 polymer ?
#
loop_
_entity_poly.entity_id
_entity_poly.type
_entity_poly.pdbx_seq_one_letter_code
_entity_poly.pdbx_strand_id
1 'polypeptide(L)'
;MAACVFTVSQDGSGDFQTVQEAIDAVPFGNTRRTVIRVSPGIYRQPVYVAKTKNFITLAGLGPEDTVLTWNNTATKIEHHQPARVIGTGTFGCGTAIVEGEDFIADNITFENSSPQGSGQAVAIRVTADRCAFYNCRFLGWQDTLYLHYGKQYLKDCYIEGSVDFIFGNSTALLEHCHIHCKSEGFITAQGRKSSQESTGYVFLRCVNDHSPLSTISSTTQYHVLVIISS
;
A
#
# COMPACT_ATOMS: atom_id res chain seq x y z
N MET A 1 13.45 -24.93 -5.36
CA MET A 1 14.46 -24.25 -4.53
C MET A 1 13.75 -23.64 -3.33
N ALA A 2 14.25 -23.85 -2.11
CA ALA A 2 13.66 -23.26 -0.92
C ALA A 2 13.73 -21.72 -0.97
N ALA A 3 12.67 -21.05 -0.50
CA ALA A 3 12.64 -19.59 -0.38
C ALA A 3 13.72 -19.12 0.60
N CYS A 4 14.32 -17.95 0.33
CA CYS A 4 15.17 -17.28 1.31
C CYS A 4 14.26 -16.71 2.39
N VAL A 5 14.57 -16.88 3.68
CA VAL A 5 13.74 -16.38 4.78
C VAL A 5 14.58 -15.49 5.68
N PHE A 6 14.10 -14.28 5.94
CA PHE A 6 14.61 -13.36 6.95
C PHE A 6 13.56 -13.17 8.03
N THR A 7 14.00 -12.94 9.25
CA THR A 7 13.12 -12.63 10.39
C THR A 7 13.42 -11.24 10.92
N VAL A 8 12.37 -10.51 11.28
CA VAL A 8 12.46 -9.16 11.86
C VAL A 8 11.80 -9.17 13.23
N SER A 9 12.51 -8.71 14.26
CA SER A 9 11.95 -8.51 15.59
C SER A 9 12.61 -7.34 16.31
N GLN A 10 11.80 -6.42 16.85
CA GLN A 10 12.30 -5.22 17.54
C GLN A 10 13.06 -5.56 18.84
N ASP A 11 12.81 -6.74 19.43
CA ASP A 11 13.50 -7.22 20.63
C ASP A 11 14.87 -7.86 20.36
N GLY A 12 15.27 -7.97 19.08
CA GLY A 12 16.53 -8.55 18.66
C GLY A 12 16.56 -10.08 18.57
N SER A 13 15.42 -10.75 18.71
CA SER A 13 15.33 -12.22 18.53
C SER A 13 15.31 -12.68 17.06
N GLY A 14 15.14 -11.74 16.11
CA GLY A 14 15.19 -11.99 14.67
C GLY A 14 16.54 -11.66 14.05
N ASP A 15 16.69 -11.97 12.75
CA ASP A 15 17.90 -11.66 11.96
C ASP A 15 18.14 -10.14 11.85
N PHE A 16 17.07 -9.34 11.88
CA PHE A 16 17.09 -7.88 11.80
C PHE A 16 16.16 -7.25 12.85
N GLN A 17 16.45 -6.02 13.26
CA GLN A 17 15.57 -5.27 14.17
C GLN A 17 14.53 -4.45 13.42
N THR A 18 14.83 -4.07 12.19
CA THR A 18 13.97 -3.24 11.35
C THR A 18 13.59 -3.91 10.03
N VAL A 19 12.44 -3.48 9.48
CA VAL A 19 11.97 -3.96 8.18
C VAL A 19 12.87 -3.46 7.05
N GLN A 20 13.37 -2.21 7.13
CA GLN A 20 14.25 -1.67 6.11
C GLN A 20 15.59 -2.43 6.04
N GLU A 21 16.21 -2.79 7.17
CA GLU A 21 17.45 -3.59 7.18
C GLU A 21 17.26 -4.94 6.47
N ALA A 22 16.14 -5.61 6.71
CA ALA A 22 15.85 -6.89 6.06
C ALA A 22 15.66 -6.74 4.54
N ILE A 23 15.03 -5.66 4.08
CA ILE A 23 14.89 -5.34 2.65
C ILE A 23 16.27 -5.00 2.04
N ASP A 24 17.10 -4.25 2.77
CA ASP A 24 18.43 -3.87 2.33
C ASP A 24 19.37 -5.08 2.18
N ALA A 25 19.17 -6.12 2.99
CA ALA A 25 19.90 -7.39 2.91
C ALA A 25 19.53 -8.25 1.69
N VAL A 26 18.37 -8.03 1.04
CA VAL A 26 18.01 -8.77 -0.18
C VAL A 26 18.97 -8.40 -1.32
N PRO A 27 19.56 -9.34 -2.07
CA PRO A 27 20.53 -9.00 -3.12
C PRO A 27 19.94 -8.08 -4.21
N PHE A 28 20.78 -7.23 -4.81
CA PHE A 28 20.41 -6.49 -6.01
C PHE A 28 20.14 -7.46 -7.18
N GLY A 29 19.11 -7.18 -7.97
CA GLY A 29 18.71 -8.03 -9.09
C GLY A 29 18.16 -9.39 -8.65
N ASN A 30 17.58 -9.45 -7.44
CA ASN A 30 17.05 -10.69 -6.87
C ASN A 30 16.02 -11.35 -7.82
N THR A 31 16.23 -12.63 -8.11
CA THR A 31 15.35 -13.45 -8.98
C THR A 31 14.65 -14.58 -8.22
N ARG A 32 14.89 -14.70 -6.91
CA ARG A 32 14.31 -15.74 -6.06
C ARG A 32 13.49 -15.11 -4.94
N ARG A 33 12.34 -15.70 -4.60
CA ARG A 33 11.52 -15.17 -3.51
C ARG A 33 12.26 -15.14 -2.18
N THR A 34 12.29 -13.95 -1.58
CA THR A 34 12.76 -13.72 -0.20
C THR A 34 11.57 -13.34 0.67
N VAL A 35 11.28 -14.17 1.68
CA VAL A 35 10.20 -13.96 2.64
C VAL A 35 10.77 -13.32 3.89
N ILE A 36 10.34 -12.10 4.18
CA ILE A 36 10.69 -11.35 5.38
C ILE A 36 9.52 -11.52 6.35
N ARG A 37 9.72 -12.34 7.39
CA ARG A 37 8.76 -12.56 8.47
C ARG A 37 8.92 -11.48 9.51
N VAL A 38 7.87 -10.69 9.73
CA VAL A 38 7.88 -9.55 10.64
C VAL A 38 7.09 -9.93 11.89
N SER A 39 7.76 -9.88 13.04
CA SER A 39 7.14 -10.19 14.33
C SER A 39 6.07 -9.14 14.69
N PRO A 40 5.16 -9.44 15.64
CA PRO A 40 4.26 -8.44 16.21
C PRO A 40 5.02 -7.21 16.71
N GLY A 41 4.52 -6.03 16.40
CA GLY A 41 5.13 -4.76 16.76
C GLY A 41 4.67 -3.58 15.92
N ILE A 42 4.95 -2.37 16.42
CA ILE A 42 4.74 -1.12 15.71
C ILE A 42 6.10 -0.62 15.22
N TYR A 43 6.32 -0.73 13.91
CA TYR A 43 7.55 -0.35 13.24
C TYR A 43 7.42 1.07 12.70
N ARG A 44 7.97 2.03 13.46
CA ARG A 44 7.89 3.46 13.15
C ARG A 44 9.05 3.91 12.26
N GLN A 45 8.96 3.63 10.96
CA GLN A 45 9.96 4.08 9.98
C GLN A 45 9.38 4.08 8.55
N PRO A 46 9.89 4.95 7.66
CA PRO A 46 9.64 4.83 6.23
C PRO A 46 10.29 3.56 5.65
N VAL A 47 9.54 2.84 4.82
CA VAL A 47 9.98 1.60 4.15
C VAL A 47 10.09 1.82 2.65
N TYR A 48 11.21 1.44 2.05
CA TYR A 48 11.46 1.55 0.62
C TYR A 48 11.94 0.22 0.02
N VAL A 49 11.14 -0.34 -0.89
CA VAL A 49 11.48 -1.50 -1.70
C VAL A 49 11.88 -1.02 -3.08
N ALA A 50 13.19 -0.95 -3.33
CA ALA A 50 13.74 -0.44 -4.59
C ALA A 50 13.37 -1.33 -5.80
N LYS A 51 13.31 -0.73 -6.99
CA LYS A 51 13.12 -1.43 -8.28
C LYS A 51 14.10 -2.56 -8.60
N THR A 52 15.22 -2.62 -7.90
CA THR A 52 16.25 -3.66 -8.05
C THR A 52 16.07 -4.82 -7.06
N LYS A 53 15.04 -4.78 -6.21
CA LYS A 53 14.78 -5.71 -5.10
C LYS A 53 13.46 -6.45 -5.34
N ASN A 54 13.37 -7.18 -6.46
CA ASN A 54 12.16 -7.91 -6.85
C ASN A 54 11.95 -9.17 -5.98
N PHE A 55 10.76 -9.77 -6.09
CA PHE A 55 10.39 -11.03 -5.42
C PHE A 55 10.50 -10.98 -3.88
N ILE A 56 10.20 -9.85 -3.27
CA ILE A 56 10.10 -9.74 -1.80
C ILE A 56 8.68 -10.08 -1.34
N THR A 57 8.57 -10.84 -0.27
CA THR A 57 7.33 -11.01 0.49
C THR A 57 7.52 -10.46 1.89
N LEU A 58 6.71 -9.49 2.32
CA LEU A 58 6.60 -9.10 3.73
C LEU A 58 5.43 -9.88 4.34
N ALA A 59 5.70 -10.67 5.39
CA ALA A 59 4.70 -11.51 6.04
C ALA A 59 4.66 -11.21 7.53
N GLY A 60 3.57 -10.58 8.01
CA GLY A 60 3.29 -10.40 9.42
C GLY A 60 2.59 -11.62 10.02
N LEU A 61 2.35 -11.59 11.34
CA LEU A 61 1.58 -12.63 12.03
C LEU A 61 0.07 -12.39 11.93
N GLY A 62 -0.32 -11.12 11.96
CA GLY A 62 -1.69 -10.64 11.89
C GLY A 62 -1.66 -9.15 11.56
N PRO A 63 -2.60 -8.65 10.73
CA PRO A 63 -2.57 -7.23 10.36
C PRO A 63 -2.77 -6.30 11.57
N GLU A 64 -3.48 -6.72 12.61
CA GLU A 64 -3.63 -5.95 13.86
C GLU A 64 -2.34 -5.93 14.70
N ASP A 65 -1.47 -6.93 14.52
CA ASP A 65 -0.29 -7.16 15.37
C ASP A 65 0.98 -6.58 14.74
N THR A 66 1.05 -6.48 13.42
CA THR A 66 2.23 -6.03 12.67
C THR A 66 1.91 -4.76 11.89
N VAL A 67 2.33 -3.61 12.42
CA VAL A 67 2.01 -2.28 11.87
C VAL A 67 3.27 -1.56 11.40
N LEU A 68 3.33 -1.20 10.12
CA LEU A 68 4.32 -0.31 9.54
C LEU A 68 3.73 1.09 9.46
N THR A 69 4.30 2.05 10.19
CA THR A 69 3.70 3.39 10.35
C THR A 69 4.70 4.52 10.21
N TRP A 70 4.24 5.60 9.59
CA TRP A 70 4.95 6.87 9.49
C TRP A 70 3.93 8.01 9.32
N ASN A 71 4.37 9.26 9.19
CA ASN A 71 3.50 10.44 9.15
C ASN A 71 3.98 11.53 8.17
N ASN A 72 4.54 11.10 7.03
CA ASN A 72 4.89 12.05 5.98
C ASN A 72 3.62 12.60 5.31
N THR A 73 3.68 13.87 4.94
CA THR A 73 2.67 14.53 4.11
C THR A 73 3.32 15.01 2.81
N ALA A 74 2.53 15.38 1.80
CA ALA A 74 3.08 15.89 0.54
C ALA A 74 4.01 17.11 0.71
N THR A 75 3.83 17.89 1.78
CA THR A 75 4.63 19.09 2.07
C THR A 75 5.74 18.84 3.09
N LYS A 76 5.75 17.69 3.77
CA LYS A 76 6.75 17.33 4.78
C LYS A 76 7.13 15.85 4.66
N ILE A 77 8.30 15.61 4.08
CA ILE A 77 8.85 14.25 3.85
C ILE A 77 10.16 14.10 4.62
N GLU A 78 10.14 13.21 5.61
CA GLU A 78 11.31 12.69 6.31
C GLU A 78 11.52 11.23 5.87
N HIS A 79 12.62 10.94 5.18
CA HIS A 79 12.91 9.60 4.65
C HIS A 79 14.42 9.36 4.58
N HIS A 80 14.84 8.11 4.79
CA HIS A 80 16.24 7.68 4.66
C HIS A 80 16.75 7.68 3.19
N GLN A 81 15.86 7.94 2.21
CA GLN A 81 16.19 8.02 0.79
C GLN A 81 16.06 9.47 0.33
N PRO A 82 16.91 9.93 -0.59
CA PRO A 82 16.82 11.29 -1.10
C PRO A 82 15.62 11.46 -2.04
N ALA A 83 15.09 12.68 -2.13
CA ALA A 83 13.94 13.02 -2.99
C ALA A 83 14.13 12.64 -4.48
N ARG A 84 15.36 12.60 -4.98
CA ARG A 84 15.66 12.13 -6.36
C ARG A 84 15.37 10.63 -6.59
N VAL A 85 15.25 9.85 -5.52
CA VAL A 85 14.97 8.41 -5.56
C VAL A 85 13.48 8.16 -5.34
N ILE A 86 12.91 8.72 -4.28
CA ILE A 86 11.52 8.44 -3.87
C ILE A 86 10.49 9.45 -4.41
N GLY A 87 10.96 10.57 -4.96
CA GLY A 87 10.17 11.70 -5.44
C GLY A 87 9.85 12.74 -4.36
N THR A 88 8.91 13.63 -4.68
CA THR A 88 8.43 14.73 -3.82
C THR A 88 6.89 14.76 -3.81
N GLY A 89 6.29 15.60 -2.97
CA GLY A 89 4.82 15.72 -2.93
C GLY A 89 4.15 14.42 -2.49
N THR A 90 2.91 14.21 -2.95
CA THR A 90 2.16 12.96 -2.73
C THR A 90 2.94 11.72 -3.18
N PHE A 91 3.73 11.84 -4.25
CA PHE A 91 4.52 10.72 -4.77
C PHE A 91 5.62 10.27 -3.79
N GLY A 92 6.21 11.20 -3.04
CA GLY A 92 7.30 10.90 -2.11
C GLY A 92 6.90 10.68 -0.65
N CYS A 93 5.63 10.88 -0.28
CA CYS A 93 5.20 10.90 1.13
C CYS A 93 4.68 9.55 1.67
N GLY A 94 4.86 8.44 0.94
CA GLY A 94 4.43 7.12 1.40
C GLY A 94 5.14 6.66 2.67
N THR A 95 4.40 6.11 3.65
CA THR A 95 4.99 5.32 4.74
C THR A 95 5.76 4.13 4.16
N ALA A 96 5.16 3.43 3.19
CA ALA A 96 5.84 2.46 2.37
C ALA A 96 5.85 2.88 0.90
N ILE A 97 7.00 2.70 0.24
CA ILE A 97 7.18 2.94 -1.18
C ILE A 97 7.70 1.64 -1.82
N VAL A 98 6.90 1.06 -2.70
CA VAL A 98 7.20 -0.21 -3.38
C VAL A 98 7.42 0.04 -4.87
N GLU A 99 8.63 -0.22 -5.32
CA GLU A 99 9.04 -0.14 -6.74
C GLU A 99 9.61 -1.45 -7.26
N GLY A 100 9.88 -2.43 -6.39
CA GLY A 100 10.27 -3.79 -6.76
C GLY A 100 9.08 -4.62 -7.25
N GLU A 101 9.26 -5.31 -8.37
CA GLU A 101 8.23 -6.16 -8.98
C GLU A 101 8.04 -7.48 -8.22
N ASP A 102 6.89 -8.13 -8.45
CA ASP A 102 6.52 -9.39 -7.82
C ASP A 102 6.50 -9.31 -6.27
N PHE A 103 6.22 -8.11 -5.73
CA PHE A 103 6.11 -7.86 -4.30
C PHE A 103 4.83 -8.47 -3.73
N ILE A 104 4.92 -9.07 -2.54
CA ILE A 104 3.76 -9.57 -1.81
C ILE A 104 3.78 -8.99 -0.39
N ALA A 105 2.64 -8.54 0.10
CA ALA A 105 2.42 -8.35 1.54
C ALA A 105 1.31 -9.29 2.03
N ASP A 106 1.49 -9.85 3.22
CA ASP A 106 0.55 -10.76 3.85
C ASP A 106 0.47 -10.45 5.35
N ASN A 107 -0.75 -10.24 5.88
CA ASN A 107 -1.01 -9.98 7.31
C ASN A 107 -0.26 -8.77 7.88
N ILE A 108 -0.22 -7.64 7.16
CA ILE A 108 0.47 -6.41 7.59
C ILE A 108 -0.46 -5.20 7.48
N THR A 109 -0.34 -4.28 8.44
CA THR A 109 -0.90 -2.93 8.34
C THR A 109 0.14 -1.95 7.79
N PHE A 110 -0.25 -1.18 6.78
CA PHE A 110 0.44 0.03 6.35
C PHE A 110 -0.37 1.25 6.80
N GLU A 111 0.23 2.11 7.62
CA GLU A 111 -0.43 3.28 8.19
C GLU A 111 0.31 4.57 7.86
N ASN A 112 -0.44 5.60 7.45
CA ASN A 112 0.01 6.98 7.60
C ASN A 112 -0.76 7.64 8.75
N SER A 113 -0.04 7.94 9.83
CA SER A 113 -0.57 8.45 11.09
C SER A 113 -0.70 9.98 11.14
N SER A 114 -0.52 10.66 10.00
CA SER A 114 -0.81 12.11 9.90
C SER A 114 -2.28 12.38 10.28
N PRO A 115 -2.57 13.42 11.08
CA PRO A 115 -3.93 13.70 11.51
C PRO A 115 -4.85 14.13 10.36
N GLN A 116 -6.16 14.06 10.56
CA GLN A 116 -7.14 14.61 9.61
C GLN A 116 -6.83 16.09 9.34
N GLY A 117 -6.94 16.53 8.08
CA GLY A 117 -6.64 17.89 7.68
C GLY A 117 -5.17 18.16 7.34
N SER A 118 -4.29 17.14 7.39
CA SER A 118 -2.88 17.27 7.00
C SER A 118 -2.63 17.39 5.48
N GLY A 119 -3.69 17.31 4.66
CA GLY A 119 -3.57 17.14 3.21
C GLY A 119 -3.18 15.72 2.84
N GLN A 120 -2.51 15.56 1.69
CA GLN A 120 -2.15 14.25 1.13
C GLN A 120 -1.11 13.53 2.00
N ALA A 121 -1.44 12.31 2.43
CA ALA A 121 -0.64 11.52 3.36
C ALA A 121 -0.77 10.02 3.04
N VAL A 122 0.17 9.51 2.27
CA VAL A 122 0.11 8.16 1.68
C VAL A 122 0.58 7.10 2.68
N ALA A 123 -0.22 6.04 2.89
CA ALA A 123 0.19 4.88 3.67
C ALA A 123 1.10 3.96 2.84
N ILE A 124 0.74 3.73 1.57
CA ILE A 124 1.61 3.00 0.65
C ILE A 124 1.47 3.51 -0.78
N ARG A 125 2.62 3.65 -1.46
CA ARG A 125 2.70 3.83 -2.91
C ARG A 125 3.24 2.57 -3.58
N VAL A 126 2.56 2.12 -4.62
CA VAL A 126 2.98 0.96 -5.42
C VAL A 126 3.18 1.37 -6.88
N THR A 127 4.45 1.40 -7.29
CA THR A 127 4.91 1.65 -8.66
C THR A 127 5.65 0.41 -9.15
N ALA A 128 4.94 -0.71 -9.27
CA ALA A 128 5.53 -2.00 -9.58
C ALA A 128 4.50 -2.96 -10.20
N ASP A 129 4.95 -3.87 -11.07
CA ASP A 129 4.08 -4.86 -11.69
C ASP A 129 3.98 -6.16 -10.87
N ARG A 130 2.83 -6.84 -10.98
CA ARG A 130 2.53 -8.14 -10.34
C ARG A 130 2.65 -8.10 -8.81
N CYS A 131 2.17 -7.03 -8.20
CA CYS A 131 2.12 -6.92 -6.73
C CYS A 131 0.84 -7.52 -6.16
N ALA A 132 0.93 -8.18 -5.01
CA ALA A 132 -0.23 -8.74 -4.34
C ALA A 132 -0.26 -8.42 -2.83
N PHE A 133 -1.45 -8.24 -2.28
CA PHE A 133 -1.69 -7.93 -0.88
C PHE A 133 -2.79 -8.84 -0.35
N TYR A 134 -2.50 -9.59 0.71
CA TYR A 134 -3.43 -10.54 1.32
C TYR A 134 -3.65 -10.17 2.79
N ASN A 135 -4.92 -10.06 3.20
CA ASN A 135 -5.28 -9.75 4.59
C ASN A 135 -4.49 -8.56 5.17
N CYS A 136 -4.32 -7.52 4.36
CA CYS A 136 -3.58 -6.31 4.74
C CYS A 136 -4.55 -5.19 5.13
N ARG A 137 -4.05 -4.24 5.92
CA ARG A 137 -4.80 -3.01 6.24
C ARG A 137 -4.06 -1.79 5.72
N PHE A 138 -4.81 -0.84 5.16
CA PHE A 138 -4.29 0.43 4.67
C PHE A 138 -5.00 1.56 5.37
N LEU A 139 -4.29 2.24 6.28
CA LEU A 139 -4.88 3.20 7.22
C LEU A 139 -4.37 4.61 6.93
N GLY A 140 -5.28 5.57 6.80
CA GLY A 140 -4.93 6.96 6.52
C GLY A 140 -6.14 7.89 6.50
N TRP A 141 -5.99 9.02 5.81
CA TRP A 141 -7.03 10.01 5.57
C TRP A 141 -7.12 10.31 4.07
N GLN A 142 -6.52 11.42 3.62
CA GLN A 142 -6.45 11.75 2.20
C GLN A 142 -5.28 11.02 1.54
N ASP A 143 -5.54 10.44 0.35
CA ASP A 143 -4.55 9.74 -0.48
C ASP A 143 -3.94 8.49 0.20
N THR A 144 -4.71 7.70 0.97
CA THR A 144 -4.20 6.54 1.73
C THR A 144 -3.45 5.50 0.87
N LEU A 145 -4.06 5.00 -0.20
CA LEU A 145 -3.57 3.89 -1.00
C LEU A 145 -3.29 4.33 -2.44
N TYR A 146 -2.01 4.55 -2.74
CA TYR A 146 -1.57 5.01 -4.05
C TYR A 146 -1.19 3.82 -4.96
N LEU A 147 -2.18 3.30 -5.68
CA LEU A 147 -2.01 2.29 -6.71
C LEU A 147 -1.53 2.96 -8.01
N HIS A 148 -0.27 3.41 -8.01
CA HIS A 148 0.29 4.30 -9.02
C HIS A 148 0.46 3.65 -10.40
N TYR A 149 1.12 2.49 -10.48
CA TYR A 149 1.42 1.81 -11.75
C TYR A 149 1.54 0.29 -11.58
N GLY A 150 1.28 -0.46 -12.68
CA GLY A 150 1.43 -1.91 -12.77
C GLY A 150 0.14 -2.69 -12.50
N LYS A 151 0.22 -4.02 -12.48
CA LYS A 151 -0.89 -4.90 -12.10
C LYS A 151 -0.84 -5.22 -10.60
N GLN A 152 -1.95 -5.02 -9.92
CA GLN A 152 -2.03 -5.15 -8.46
C GLN A 152 -3.26 -5.96 -8.04
N TYR A 153 -3.10 -6.88 -7.10
CA TYR A 153 -4.19 -7.70 -6.57
C TYR A 153 -4.28 -7.54 -5.06
N LEU A 154 -5.43 -7.16 -4.55
CA LEU A 154 -5.70 -6.99 -3.12
C LEU A 154 -6.84 -7.94 -2.76
N LYS A 155 -6.62 -8.82 -1.79
CA LYS A 155 -7.59 -9.82 -1.38
C LYS A 155 -7.78 -9.83 0.13
N ASP A 156 -9.03 -9.81 0.57
CA ASP A 156 -9.42 -9.82 1.99
C ASP A 156 -8.81 -8.64 2.78
N CYS A 157 -8.59 -7.48 2.13
CA CYS A 157 -7.95 -6.32 2.74
C CYS A 157 -8.96 -5.33 3.33
N TYR A 158 -8.54 -4.56 4.34
CA TYR A 158 -9.28 -3.42 4.86
C TYR A 158 -8.61 -2.11 4.44
N ILE A 159 -9.37 -1.15 3.93
CA ILE A 159 -8.85 0.13 3.44
C ILE A 159 -9.69 1.26 4.03
N GLU A 160 -9.07 2.24 4.68
CA GLU A 160 -9.77 3.40 5.21
C GLU A 160 -9.18 4.75 4.78
N GLY A 161 -10.04 5.75 4.67
CA GLY A 161 -9.64 7.11 4.36
C GLY A 161 -10.81 8.07 4.20
N SER A 162 -10.54 9.23 3.61
CA SER A 162 -11.53 10.28 3.36
C SER A 162 -11.57 10.70 1.89
N VAL A 163 -10.62 11.52 1.45
CA VAL A 163 -10.55 12.07 0.09
C VAL A 163 -9.58 11.25 -0.74
N ASP A 164 -10.02 10.82 -1.92
CA ASP A 164 -9.21 10.14 -2.94
C ASP A 164 -8.36 8.98 -2.40
N PHE A 165 -8.87 8.26 -1.40
CA PHE A 165 -8.03 7.38 -0.59
C PHE A 165 -7.64 6.07 -1.28
N ILE A 166 -8.19 5.77 -2.46
CA ILE A 166 -7.69 4.76 -3.40
C ILE A 166 -7.48 5.42 -4.77
N PHE A 167 -6.24 5.69 -5.15
CA PHE A 167 -5.96 6.54 -6.31
C PHE A 167 -4.73 6.11 -7.12
N GLY A 168 -4.60 6.67 -8.31
CA GLY A 168 -3.52 6.38 -9.26
C GLY A 168 -4.01 5.84 -10.60
N ASN A 169 -3.13 5.19 -11.36
CA ASN A 169 -3.42 4.71 -12.71
C ASN A 169 -2.90 3.27 -12.96
N SER A 170 -2.99 2.40 -11.95
CA SER A 170 -2.69 0.97 -12.10
C SER A 170 -3.87 0.19 -12.69
N THR A 171 -3.62 -1.08 -13.03
CA THR A 171 -4.69 -2.08 -13.21
C THR A 171 -4.81 -2.85 -11.90
N ALA A 172 -5.89 -2.64 -11.15
CA ALA A 172 -6.06 -3.26 -9.83
C ALA A 172 -7.36 -4.06 -9.68
N LEU A 173 -7.25 -5.24 -9.08
CA LEU A 173 -8.39 -6.02 -8.61
C LEU A 173 -8.38 -6.03 -7.08
N LEU A 174 -9.44 -5.50 -6.47
CA LEU A 174 -9.73 -5.58 -5.05
C LEU A 174 -10.83 -6.61 -4.86
N GLU A 175 -10.56 -7.70 -4.17
CA GLU A 175 -11.48 -8.83 -3.97
C GLU A 175 -11.75 -9.05 -2.48
N HIS A 176 -13.02 -9.13 -2.09
CA HIS A 176 -13.42 -9.30 -0.69
C HIS A 176 -12.83 -8.25 0.26
N CYS A 177 -12.58 -7.04 -0.24
CA CYS A 177 -12.05 -5.97 0.61
C CYS A 177 -13.18 -5.25 1.37
N HIS A 178 -12.86 -4.75 2.55
CA HIS A 178 -13.70 -3.81 3.30
C HIS A 178 -13.16 -2.39 3.07
N ILE A 179 -14.00 -1.53 2.50
CA ILE A 179 -13.72 -0.12 2.23
C ILE A 179 -14.44 0.74 3.28
N HIS A 180 -13.69 1.50 4.09
CA HIS A 180 -14.23 2.32 5.17
C HIS A 180 -14.03 3.83 4.95
N CYS A 181 -15.14 4.56 4.84
CA CYS A 181 -15.13 6.02 4.68
C CYS A 181 -15.16 6.72 6.04
N LYS A 182 -14.01 7.26 6.47
CA LYS A 182 -13.86 7.94 7.78
C LYS A 182 -14.56 9.29 7.86
N SER A 183 -14.74 9.96 6.73
CA SER A 183 -15.44 11.24 6.62
C SER A 183 -15.99 11.43 5.21
N GLU A 184 -16.59 12.60 4.94
CA GLU A 184 -16.91 13.00 3.57
C GLU A 184 -15.67 12.98 2.66
N GLY A 185 -15.89 12.66 1.39
CA GLY A 185 -14.85 12.55 0.38
C GLY A 185 -15.22 11.56 -0.73
N PHE A 186 -14.18 11.07 -1.41
CA PHE A 186 -14.28 10.16 -2.54
C PHE A 186 -13.46 8.91 -2.27
N ILE A 187 -14.04 7.74 -2.55
CA ILE A 187 -13.34 6.46 -2.39
C ILE A 187 -12.21 6.33 -3.40
N THR A 188 -12.43 6.79 -4.64
CA THR A 188 -11.45 6.65 -5.71
C THR A 188 -11.19 7.91 -6.50
N ALA A 189 -9.93 8.14 -6.85
CA ALA A 189 -9.50 9.07 -7.91
C ALA A 189 -8.64 8.33 -8.94
N GLN A 190 -9.31 7.61 -9.85
CA GLN A 190 -8.64 6.87 -10.91
C GLN A 190 -8.16 7.84 -12.01
N GLY A 191 -6.89 7.73 -12.38
CA GLY A 191 -6.17 8.70 -13.21
C GLY A 191 -5.88 8.25 -14.65
N ARG A 192 -6.74 7.42 -15.25
CA ARG A 192 -6.59 7.01 -16.66
C ARG A 192 -6.64 8.23 -17.56
N LYS A 193 -5.67 8.34 -18.48
CA LYS A 193 -5.48 9.54 -19.32
C LYS A 193 -6.04 9.40 -20.73
N SER A 194 -6.28 8.17 -21.19
CA SER A 194 -6.86 7.93 -22.51
C SER A 194 -7.60 6.59 -22.56
N SER A 195 -8.52 6.47 -23.52
CA SER A 195 -9.26 5.23 -23.77
C SER A 195 -8.39 4.07 -24.28
N GLN A 196 -7.14 4.33 -24.66
CA GLN A 196 -6.18 3.31 -25.10
C GLN A 196 -5.45 2.64 -23.93
N GLU A 197 -5.49 3.25 -22.73
CA GLU A 197 -4.93 2.64 -21.53
C GLU A 197 -5.86 1.53 -21.01
N SER A 198 -5.28 0.37 -20.70
CA SER A 198 -5.97 -0.79 -20.11
C SER A 198 -5.94 -0.79 -18.57
N THR A 199 -5.83 0.41 -17.98
CA THR A 199 -5.81 0.64 -16.54
C THR A 199 -7.22 0.88 -15.99
N GLY A 200 -7.39 0.68 -14.69
CA GLY A 200 -8.69 0.75 -14.04
C GLY A 200 -8.75 -0.13 -12.79
N TYR A 201 -9.77 0.11 -11.96
CA TYR A 201 -9.96 -0.61 -10.71
C TYR A 201 -11.20 -1.48 -10.79
N VAL A 202 -11.10 -2.72 -10.31
CA VAL A 202 -12.22 -3.65 -10.18
C VAL A 202 -12.39 -3.99 -8.72
N PHE A 203 -13.59 -3.76 -8.18
CA PHE A 203 -13.98 -4.15 -6.83
C PHE A 203 -14.91 -5.35 -6.95
N LEU A 204 -14.45 -6.52 -6.52
CA LEU A 204 -15.13 -7.80 -6.63
C LEU A 204 -15.55 -8.24 -5.22
N ARG A 205 -16.87 -8.29 -4.96
CA ARG A 205 -17.42 -8.71 -3.66
C ARG A 205 -16.87 -7.91 -2.46
N CYS A 206 -16.61 -6.63 -2.66
CA CYS A 206 -16.19 -5.73 -1.57
C CYS A 206 -17.41 -5.27 -0.75
N VAL A 207 -17.17 -4.94 0.51
CA VAL A 207 -18.16 -4.32 1.41
C VAL A 207 -17.73 -2.88 1.68
N ASN A 208 -18.71 -1.99 1.81
CA ASN A 208 -18.49 -0.59 2.16
C ASN A 208 -19.39 -0.20 3.33
N ASP A 209 -18.81 0.30 4.42
CA ASP A 209 -19.56 0.93 5.51
C ASP A 209 -19.46 2.46 5.40
N HIS A 210 -20.59 3.05 5.00
CA HIS A 210 -20.69 4.47 4.73
C HIS A 210 -20.85 5.30 6.01
N SER A 211 -20.09 6.38 6.11
CA SER A 211 -20.63 7.64 6.65
C SER A 211 -21.69 8.15 5.67
N PRO A 212 -22.88 8.61 6.11
CA PRO A 212 -24.06 8.90 5.27
C PRO A 212 -23.88 9.94 4.14
N LEU A 213 -22.67 10.47 3.92
CA LEU A 213 -22.36 11.53 2.95
C LEU A 213 -21.19 11.19 2.00
N SER A 214 -20.64 9.96 2.02
CA SER A 214 -19.57 9.57 1.08
C SER A 214 -20.12 9.16 -0.30
N THR A 215 -19.64 9.79 -1.37
CA THR A 215 -20.07 9.50 -2.75
C THR A 215 -19.05 8.59 -3.43
N ILE A 216 -19.46 7.41 -3.90
CA ILE A 216 -18.71 6.69 -4.94
C ILE A 216 -18.97 7.45 -6.24
N SER A 217 -17.94 7.80 -7.00
CA SER A 217 -18.06 8.47 -8.31
C SER A 217 -18.94 7.70 -9.34
N SER A 218 -19.42 6.50 -9.00
CA SER A 218 -20.54 5.83 -9.68
C SER A 218 -21.32 4.95 -8.69
N THR A 219 -22.65 5.03 -8.80
CA THR A 219 -23.69 4.54 -7.88
C THR A 219 -23.70 3.01 -7.63
N THR A 220 -24.18 2.61 -6.44
CA THR A 220 -24.84 1.32 -6.08
C THR A 220 -23.97 0.12 -5.63
N GLN A 221 -24.47 -0.60 -4.61
CA GLN A 221 -24.00 -1.93 -4.17
C GLN A 221 -23.83 -2.88 -5.36
N TYR A 222 -22.64 -3.42 -5.60
CA TYR A 222 -22.43 -4.45 -6.63
C TYR A 222 -21.48 -5.57 -6.20
N HIS A 223 -21.77 -6.77 -6.72
CA HIS A 223 -20.88 -7.93 -6.70
C HIS A 223 -19.62 -7.73 -7.57
N VAL A 224 -19.63 -6.80 -8.55
CA VAL A 224 -18.48 -6.34 -9.34
C VAL A 224 -18.67 -4.86 -9.70
N LEU A 225 -17.77 -3.96 -9.29
CA LEU A 225 -17.73 -2.55 -9.72
C LEU A 225 -16.43 -2.30 -10.50
N VAL A 226 -16.53 -1.81 -11.73
CA VAL A 226 -15.38 -1.45 -12.56
C VAL A 226 -15.31 0.08 -12.65
N ILE A 227 -14.31 0.69 -12.02
CA ILE A 227 -14.08 2.13 -12.05
C ILE A 227 -13.01 2.43 -13.11
N ILE A 228 -13.45 3.16 -14.12
CA ILE A 228 -12.64 3.63 -15.24
C ILE A 228 -12.96 5.11 -15.40
N SER A 229 -11.99 6.02 -15.31
CA SER A 229 -12.25 7.44 -15.57
C SER A 229 -12.66 7.65 -17.04
N SER A 230 -13.65 8.51 -17.25
CA SER A 230 -14.19 8.90 -18.56
C SER A 230 -13.16 9.63 -19.41
#